data_AF-J3MJF5-F1
#
_entry.id   AF-J3MJF5-F1
#
_cell.length_a   1.000
_cell.length_b   1.000
_cell.length_c   1.000
_cell.angle_alpha   90.00
_cell.angle_beta   90.00
_cell.angle_gamma   90.00
#
_symmetry.space_group_name_H-M   'P 1'
#
loop_
_entity.id
_entity.type
_entity.pdbx_description
1 polymer ?
#
loop_
_entity_poly.entity_id
_entity_poly.type
_entity_poly.pdbx_seq_one_letter_code
_entity_poly.pdbx_strand_id
1 'polypeptide(L)'
;MIGSGNNKDCEEWFFDRIVRKRPVLIPGSGMQLTNITHVRDLSSMLALAVESPGAAAGRIFNCVSDRAVTLDGLAKMCAAAAGAAADIVHYDPAAVGVDAKKAFPFRNMHFYAEPRAAKEVLGWTSTTRLPEDLKERFAEYAGSGRGEKEMSFDLDDKILAAVGAAAPASVAA
;
A
#
# COMPACT_ATOMS: atom_id res chain seq x y z
N MET A 1 -6.87 -0.13 2.48
CA MET A 1 -7.08 -0.72 3.82
C MET A 1 -6.01 -1.78 4.00
N ILE A 2 -5.50 -1.97 5.21
CA ILE A 2 -4.54 -3.03 5.57
C ILE A 2 -5.00 -3.78 6.81
N GLY A 3 -4.35 -4.91 7.07
CA GLY A 3 -4.58 -5.76 8.23
C GLY A 3 -4.94 -7.18 7.80
N SER A 4 -5.00 -8.07 8.79
CA SER A 4 -5.31 -9.48 8.57
C SER A 4 -6.67 -9.65 7.87
N GLY A 5 -6.74 -10.57 6.91
CA GLY A 5 -7.95 -10.83 6.12
C GLY A 5 -8.20 -9.83 4.97
N ASN A 6 -7.25 -8.95 4.64
CA ASN A 6 -7.33 -8.13 3.44
C ASN A 6 -7.39 -9.01 2.18
N ASN A 7 -8.36 -8.76 1.30
CA ASN A 7 -8.60 -9.56 0.10
C ASN A 7 -7.83 -9.06 -1.14
N LYS A 8 -7.05 -7.98 -0.98
CA LYS A 8 -6.21 -7.43 -2.04
C LYS A 8 -4.75 -7.51 -1.64
N ASP A 9 -3.95 -8.03 -2.56
CA ASP A 9 -2.50 -8.14 -2.48
C ASP A 9 -1.82 -6.76 -2.69
N CYS A 10 -2.23 -5.74 -1.95
CA CYS A 10 -1.64 -4.41 -2.07
C CYS A 10 -0.24 -4.34 -1.45
N GLU A 11 -0.09 -4.85 -0.22
CA GLU A 11 1.19 -4.88 0.49
C GLU A 11 2.08 -6.00 -0.06
N GLU A 12 1.48 -7.16 -0.33
CA GLU A 12 2.11 -8.31 -0.98
C GLU A 12 2.79 -7.91 -2.28
N TRP A 13 2.16 -7.06 -3.10
CA TRP A 13 2.74 -6.59 -4.35
C TRP A 13 4.09 -5.89 -4.13
N PHE A 14 4.26 -5.12 -3.04
CA PHE A 14 5.56 -4.54 -2.69
C PHE A 14 6.51 -5.61 -2.14
N PHE A 15 6.05 -6.42 -1.17
CA PHE A 15 6.89 -7.42 -0.52
C PHE A 15 7.43 -8.46 -1.50
N ASP A 16 6.63 -8.89 -2.47
CA ASP A 16 7.02 -9.84 -3.51
C ASP A 16 8.25 -9.37 -4.28
N ARG A 17 8.36 -8.07 -4.55
CA ARG A 17 9.49 -7.43 -5.22
C ARG A 17 10.68 -7.26 -4.27
N ILE A 18 10.41 -6.73 -3.07
CA ILE A 18 11.44 -6.44 -2.07
C ILE A 18 12.19 -7.71 -1.65
N VAL A 19 11.49 -8.79 -1.28
CA VAL A 19 12.13 -10.04 -0.82
C VAL A 19 12.91 -10.75 -1.91
N ARG A 20 12.55 -10.53 -3.18
CA ARG A 20 13.24 -11.05 -4.37
C ARG A 20 14.30 -10.09 -4.91
N LYS A 21 14.62 -9.03 -4.16
CA LYS A 21 15.62 -8.00 -4.54
C LYS A 21 15.33 -7.38 -5.92
N ARG A 22 14.05 -7.21 -6.24
CA ARG A 22 13.58 -6.59 -7.47
C ARG A 22 13.21 -5.11 -7.21
N PRO A 23 13.44 -4.22 -8.19
CA PRO A 23 12.98 -2.84 -8.08
C PRO A 23 11.46 -2.77 -7.93
N VAL A 24 10.99 -1.80 -7.14
CA VAL A 24 9.60 -1.43 -7.01
C VAL A 24 9.25 -0.43 -8.10
N LEU A 25 8.42 -0.85 -9.06
CA LEU A 25 8.06 -0.05 -10.22
C LEU A 25 6.86 0.85 -9.90
N ILE A 26 7.09 2.15 -9.77
CA ILE A 26 6.04 3.12 -9.43
C ILE A 26 5.72 3.97 -10.66
N PRO A 27 4.47 3.98 -11.14
CA PRO A 27 4.11 4.81 -12.29
C PRO A 27 4.10 6.30 -11.91
N GLY A 28 4.60 7.15 -12.81
CA GLY A 28 4.72 8.59 -12.58
C GLY A 28 5.80 8.92 -11.54
N SER A 29 5.60 9.99 -10.77
CA SER A 29 6.59 10.50 -9.82
C SER A 29 6.60 9.78 -8.46
N GLY A 30 5.59 8.95 -8.16
CA GLY A 30 5.41 8.33 -6.85
C GLY A 30 5.04 9.28 -5.71
N MET A 31 4.88 10.57 -5.99
CA MET A 31 4.51 11.60 -5.01
C MET A 31 3.00 11.71 -4.75
N GLN A 32 2.20 10.90 -5.44
CA GLN A 32 0.76 10.83 -5.24
C GLN A 32 0.47 10.38 -3.81
N LEU A 33 -0.45 11.09 -3.16
CA LEU A 33 -0.85 10.84 -1.77
C LEU A 33 -2.01 9.85 -1.73
N THR A 34 -1.93 8.88 -0.82
CA THR A 34 -3.00 7.92 -0.54
C THR A 34 -3.18 7.72 0.96
N ASN A 35 -4.40 7.46 1.42
CA ASN A 35 -4.60 6.94 2.77
C ASN A 35 -4.44 5.43 2.78
N ILE A 36 -3.62 4.94 3.70
CA ILE A 36 -3.55 3.53 4.06
C ILE A 36 -4.11 3.41 5.46
N THR A 37 -5.29 2.79 5.58
CA THR A 37 -6.05 2.70 6.83
C THR A 37 -6.04 1.27 7.33
N HIS A 38 -5.65 1.06 8.59
CA HIS A 38 -5.74 -0.25 9.22
C HIS A 38 -7.21 -0.62 9.50
N VAL A 39 -7.56 -1.90 9.36
CA VAL A 39 -8.93 -2.39 9.57
C VAL A 39 -9.45 -2.12 10.99
N ARG A 40 -8.59 -2.20 12.01
CA ARG A 40 -8.90 -1.82 13.41
C ARG A 40 -9.42 -0.38 13.54
N ASP A 41 -8.75 0.56 12.89
CA ASP A 41 -9.16 1.97 12.92
C ASP A 41 -10.47 2.17 12.15
N LEU A 42 -10.61 1.52 10.98
CA LEU A 42 -11.83 1.58 10.20
C LEU A 42 -13.04 1.01 10.97
N SER A 43 -12.88 -0.14 11.61
CA SER A 43 -13.95 -0.77 12.40
C SER A 43 -14.29 0.06 13.65
N SER A 44 -13.30 0.68 14.30
CA SER A 44 -13.54 1.55 15.45
C SER A 44 -14.38 2.78 15.09
N MET A 45 -14.19 3.39 13.92
CA MET A 45 -15.04 4.50 13.45
C MET A 45 -16.49 4.06 13.23
N LEU A 46 -16.67 2.88 12.62
CA LEU A 46 -18.00 2.31 12.39
C LEU A 46 -18.70 1.99 13.72
N ALA A 47 -17.99 1.40 14.68
CA ALA A 47 -18.50 1.12 16.02
C ALA A 47 -18.95 2.40 16.73
N LEU A 48 -18.10 3.45 16.75
CA LEU A 48 -18.45 4.73 17.37
C LEU A 48 -19.69 5.38 16.75
N ALA A 49 -19.86 5.29 15.43
CA ALA A 49 -21.04 5.83 14.76
C ALA A 49 -22.33 5.09 15.17
N VAL A 50 -22.27 3.76 15.33
CA VAL A 50 -23.39 2.93 15.79
C VAL A 50 -23.70 3.21 17.27
N GLU A 51 -22.68 3.36 18.10
CA GLU A 51 -22.82 3.65 19.54
C GLU A 51 -23.29 5.08 19.83
N SER A 52 -23.15 6.00 18.86
CA SER A 52 -23.49 7.42 19.00
C SER A 52 -24.54 7.88 17.97
N PRO A 53 -25.74 7.27 17.89
CA PRO A 53 -26.71 7.53 16.83
C PRO A 53 -27.17 8.99 16.79
N GLY A 54 -27.30 9.66 17.93
CA GLY A 54 -27.65 11.08 17.99
C GLY A 54 -26.58 12.01 17.38
N ALA A 55 -25.31 11.65 17.51
CA ALA A 55 -24.21 12.40 16.90
C ALA A 55 -24.01 12.03 15.42
N ALA A 56 -24.25 10.77 15.05
CA ALA A 56 -23.98 10.24 13.71
C ALA A 56 -25.14 10.45 12.70
N ALA A 57 -26.39 10.52 13.15
CA ALA A 57 -27.55 10.60 12.26
C ALA A 57 -27.46 11.76 11.26
N GLY A 58 -27.67 11.45 9.98
CA GLY A 58 -27.65 12.43 8.89
C GLY A 58 -26.26 12.94 8.50
N ARG A 59 -25.17 12.38 9.06
CA ARG A 59 -23.80 12.77 8.76
C ARG A 59 -23.09 11.78 7.85
N ILE A 60 -22.07 12.27 7.14
CA ILE A 60 -21.17 11.49 6.31
C ILE A 60 -19.78 11.49 6.95
N PHE A 61 -19.17 10.31 7.07
CA PHE A 61 -17.86 10.13 7.67
C PHE A 61 -16.89 9.50 6.68
N ASN A 62 -15.73 10.14 6.49
CA ASN A 62 -14.63 9.52 5.77
C ASN A 62 -13.93 8.52 6.71
N CYS A 63 -14.01 7.23 6.38
CA CYS A 63 -13.36 6.18 7.16
C CYS A 63 -11.93 5.96 6.66
N VAL A 64 -11.02 6.87 7.02
CA VAL A 64 -9.62 6.87 6.57
C VAL A 64 -8.66 7.17 7.72
N SER A 65 -7.42 6.71 7.63
CA SER A 65 -6.39 7.13 8.59
C SER A 65 -6.21 8.64 8.58
N ASP A 66 -5.75 9.21 9.70
CA ASP A 66 -5.54 10.65 9.82
C ASP A 66 -4.21 11.14 9.22
N ARG A 67 -3.52 10.25 8.50
CA ARG A 67 -2.29 10.52 7.75
C ARG A 67 -2.40 9.96 6.34
N ALA A 68 -1.87 10.71 5.38
CA ALA A 68 -1.62 10.22 4.03
C ALA A 68 -0.13 9.87 3.87
N VAL A 69 0.17 8.99 2.92
CA VAL A 69 1.53 8.61 2.55
C VAL A 69 1.70 8.78 1.04
N THR A 70 2.90 9.12 0.58
CA THR A 70 3.22 9.05 -0.85
C THR A 70 3.40 7.59 -1.29
N LEU A 71 3.24 7.29 -2.58
CA LEU A 71 3.50 5.93 -3.09
C LEU A 71 4.96 5.52 -2.85
N ASP A 72 5.90 6.45 -3.05
CA ASP A 72 7.31 6.27 -2.68
C ASP A 72 7.51 6.01 -1.19
N GLY A 73 6.78 6.76 -0.36
CA GLY A 73 6.81 6.60 1.10
C GLY A 73 6.31 5.22 1.51
N LEU A 74 5.24 4.73 0.88
CA LEU A 74 4.71 3.40 1.12
C LEU A 74 5.72 2.31 0.74
N ALA A 75 6.34 2.39 -0.44
CA ALA A 75 7.38 1.45 -0.86
C ALA A 75 8.58 1.43 0.11
N LYS A 76 9.03 2.61 0.57
CA LYS A 76 10.11 2.73 1.58
C LYS A 76 9.71 2.13 2.91
N MET A 77 8.49 2.34 3.38
CA MET A 77 7.99 1.75 4.62
C MET A 77 7.86 0.22 4.52
N CYS A 78 7.39 -0.30 3.38
CA CYS A 78 7.35 -1.74 3.12
C CYS A 78 8.76 -2.35 3.11
N ALA A 79 9.73 -1.70 2.45
CA ALA A 79 11.12 -2.16 2.44
C ALA A 79 11.72 -2.16 3.85
N ALA A 80 11.50 -1.09 4.62
CA ALA A 80 11.94 -1.01 6.01
C ALA A 80 11.29 -2.10 6.89
N ALA A 81 10.00 -2.41 6.69
CA ALA A 81 9.33 -3.50 7.38
C ALA A 81 9.95 -4.88 7.06
N ALA A 82 10.41 -5.05 5.81
CA ALA A 82 11.14 -6.24 5.36
C ALA A 82 12.63 -6.26 5.72
N GLY A 83 13.14 -5.25 6.45
CA GLY A 83 14.57 -5.14 6.78
C GLY A 83 15.46 -4.83 5.57
N ALA A 84 14.92 -4.21 4.51
CA ALA A 84 15.60 -3.88 3.28
C ALA A 84 15.56 -2.37 2.97
N ALA A 85 16.34 -1.96 1.97
CA ALA A 85 16.21 -0.64 1.36
C ALA A 85 15.33 -0.73 0.11
N ALA A 86 14.50 0.29 -0.13
CA ALA A 86 13.68 0.33 -1.34
C ALA A 86 14.54 0.74 -2.54
N ASP A 87 14.56 -0.11 -3.55
CA ASP A 87 14.98 0.24 -4.90
C ASP A 87 13.73 0.62 -5.69
N ILE A 88 13.58 1.89 -6.07
CA ILE A 88 12.38 2.42 -6.72
C ILE A 88 12.74 2.87 -8.12
N VAL A 89 12.00 2.38 -9.11
CA VAL A 89 12.11 2.83 -10.51
C VAL A 89 10.80 3.48 -10.91
N HIS A 90 10.88 4.75 -11.29
CA HIS A 90 9.76 5.50 -11.84
C HIS A 90 9.66 5.30 -13.35
N TYR A 91 8.44 5.24 -13.86
CA TYR A 91 8.21 5.08 -15.30
C TYR A 91 6.93 5.80 -15.76
N ASP A 92 6.87 6.19 -17.04
CA ASP A 92 5.64 6.70 -17.66
C ASP A 92 4.89 5.54 -18.35
N PRO A 93 3.72 5.10 -17.84
CA PRO A 93 2.95 4.01 -18.41
C PRO A 93 2.59 4.18 -19.89
N ALA A 94 2.37 5.42 -20.33
CA ALA A 94 2.03 5.70 -21.73
C ALA A 94 3.24 5.48 -22.64
N ALA A 95 4.42 5.98 -22.23
CA ALA A 95 5.66 5.81 -22.98
C ALA A 95 6.09 4.33 -23.12
N VAL A 96 5.85 3.51 -22.10
CA VAL A 96 6.20 2.07 -22.11
C VAL A 96 5.06 1.17 -22.62
N GLY A 97 3.90 1.73 -22.99
CA GLY A 97 2.77 1.00 -23.56
C GLY A 97 2.19 -0.06 -22.62
N VAL A 98 1.98 0.29 -21.35
CA VAL A 98 1.32 -0.59 -20.35
C VAL A 98 0.22 0.14 -19.58
N ASP A 99 -0.81 -0.64 -19.24
CA ASP A 99 -1.89 -0.17 -18.37
C ASP A 99 -1.42 -0.10 -16.92
N ALA A 100 -1.32 1.12 -16.39
CA ALA A 100 -0.92 1.36 -15.00
C ALA A 100 -1.76 0.58 -13.98
N LYS A 101 -3.05 0.35 -14.26
CA LYS A 101 -3.95 -0.40 -13.35
C LYS A 101 -3.60 -1.88 -13.26
N LYS A 102 -2.93 -2.43 -14.27
CA LYS A 102 -2.44 -3.81 -14.29
C LYS A 102 -1.06 -3.93 -13.66
N ALA A 103 -0.24 -2.88 -13.82
CA ALA A 103 1.14 -2.87 -13.33
C ALA A 103 1.24 -2.49 -11.85
N PHE A 104 0.34 -1.65 -11.33
CA PHE A 104 0.45 -1.07 -10.00
C PHE A 104 -0.88 -1.14 -9.23
N PRO A 105 -0.87 -1.54 -7.94
CA PRO A 105 -2.11 -1.85 -7.19
C PRO A 105 -2.87 -0.60 -6.69
N PHE A 106 -2.30 0.60 -6.81
CA PHE A 106 -2.95 1.86 -6.40
C PHE A 106 -3.30 2.73 -7.60
N ARG A 107 -4.23 3.66 -7.39
CA ARG A 107 -4.55 4.69 -8.38
C ARG A 107 -3.36 5.65 -8.50
N ASN A 108 -2.90 5.90 -9.72
CA ASN A 108 -1.84 6.88 -9.99
C ASN A 108 -2.38 8.32 -9.97
N MET A 109 -2.94 8.74 -8.84
CA MET A 109 -3.46 10.09 -8.57
C MET A 109 -3.55 10.30 -7.06
N HIS A 110 -3.70 11.55 -6.62
CA HIS A 110 -4.05 11.82 -5.22
C HIS A 110 -5.40 11.16 -4.89
N PHE A 111 -5.40 10.30 -3.88
CA PHE A 111 -6.58 9.58 -3.42
C PHE A 111 -6.56 9.49 -1.89
N TYR A 112 -6.89 10.61 -1.26
CA TYR A 112 -6.91 10.74 0.20
C TYR A 112 -8.09 11.60 0.65
N ALA A 113 -8.43 11.48 1.92
CA ALA A 113 -9.39 12.27 2.66
C ALA A 113 -8.89 12.43 4.10
N GLU A 114 -9.70 13.08 4.94
CA GLU A 114 -9.45 13.23 6.37
C GLU A 114 -10.64 12.71 7.19
N PRO A 115 -10.40 12.05 8.34
CA PRO A 115 -11.47 11.58 9.21
C PRO A 115 -11.97 12.69 10.15
N ARG A 116 -11.97 13.96 9.69
CA ARG A 116 -12.23 15.14 10.54
C ARG A 116 -13.57 15.04 11.28
N ALA A 117 -14.64 14.67 10.58
CA ALA A 117 -15.95 14.48 11.20
C ALA A 117 -15.94 13.38 12.27
N ALA A 118 -15.20 12.28 12.07
CA ALA A 118 -15.09 11.23 13.08
C ALA A 118 -14.34 11.74 14.32
N LYS A 119 -13.27 12.52 14.13
CA LYS A 119 -12.49 13.13 15.23
C LYS A 119 -13.33 14.13 16.04
N GLU A 120 -14.01 15.06 15.35
CA GLU A 120 -14.72 16.16 16.00
C GLU A 120 -16.07 15.75 16.58
N VAL A 121 -16.80 14.85 15.91
CA VAL A 121 -18.19 14.52 16.26
C VAL A 121 -18.28 13.26 17.10
N LEU A 122 -17.44 12.27 16.82
CA LEU A 122 -17.43 10.98 17.49
C LEU A 122 -16.28 10.85 18.50
N GLY A 123 -15.41 11.85 18.61
CA GLY A 123 -14.23 11.79 19.48
C GLY A 123 -13.22 10.73 19.04
N TRP A 124 -13.25 10.30 17.79
CA TRP A 124 -12.39 9.22 17.30
C TRP A 124 -10.91 9.64 17.29
N THR A 125 -10.03 8.71 17.66
CA THR A 125 -8.58 8.84 17.47
C THR A 125 -8.02 7.55 16.90
N SER A 126 -7.00 7.67 16.04
CA SER A 126 -6.28 6.52 15.49
C SER A 126 -5.56 5.77 16.61
N THR A 127 -5.63 4.45 16.54
CA THR A 127 -4.94 3.53 17.46
C THR A 127 -3.80 2.78 16.77
N THR A 128 -3.68 2.92 15.45
CA THR A 128 -2.67 2.22 14.66
C THR A 128 -1.70 3.18 13.99
N ARG A 129 -0.59 2.64 13.50
CA ARG A 129 0.45 3.43 12.85
C ARG A 129 1.06 2.62 11.72
N LEU A 130 1.01 3.18 10.51
CA LEU A 130 1.35 2.47 9.28
C LEU A 130 2.72 1.78 9.31
N PRO A 131 3.84 2.40 9.77
CA PRO A 131 5.14 1.72 9.81
C PRO A 131 5.16 0.50 10.74
N GLU A 132 4.44 0.56 11.85
CA GLU A 132 4.32 -0.53 12.81
C GLU A 132 3.39 -1.63 12.27
N ASP A 133 2.25 -1.24 11.70
CA ASP A 133 1.28 -2.16 11.08
C ASP A 133 1.90 -2.93 9.89
N LEU A 134 2.79 -2.29 9.11
CA LEU A 134 3.49 -2.95 8.01
C LEU A 134 4.49 -4.02 8.47
N LYS A 135 5.04 -3.91 9.69
CA LYS A 135 5.90 -4.97 10.28
C LYS A 135 5.08 -6.19 10.64
N GLU A 136 3.91 -5.98 11.26
CA GLU A 136 2.94 -7.05 11.54
C GLU A 136 2.54 -7.75 10.24
N ARG A 137 2.19 -6.96 9.21
CA ARG A 137 1.82 -7.49 7.89
C ARG A 137 2.97 -8.25 7.22
N PHE A 138 4.20 -7.75 7.29
CA PHE A 138 5.35 -8.43 6.73
C PHE A 138 5.63 -9.77 7.46
N ALA A 139 5.42 -9.84 8.77
CA ALA A 139 5.57 -11.10 9.51
C ALA A 139 4.55 -12.16 9.05
N GLU A 140 3.29 -11.76 8.81
CA GLU A 140 2.29 -12.65 8.19
C GLU A 140 2.71 -13.09 6.78
N TYR A 141 3.19 -12.15 5.96
CA TYR A 141 3.70 -12.43 4.61
C TYR A 141 4.84 -13.47 4.66
N ALA A 142 5.84 -13.25 5.51
CA ALA A 142 6.99 -14.14 5.66
C ALA A 142 6.56 -15.52 6.16
N GLY A 143 5.70 -15.58 7.18
CA GLY A 143 5.16 -16.83 7.73
C GLY A 143 4.30 -17.63 6.74
N SER A 144 3.75 -17.00 5.71
CA SER A 144 2.96 -17.68 4.67
C SER A 144 3.80 -18.50 3.67
N GLY A 145 5.13 -18.31 3.66
CA GLY A 145 6.03 -18.91 2.67
C GLY A 145 5.87 -18.33 1.25
N ARG A 146 5.02 -17.30 1.04
CA ARG A 146 4.82 -16.67 -0.27
C ARG A 146 6.11 -16.11 -0.87
N GLY A 147 7.00 -15.59 -0.04
CA GLY A 147 8.29 -15.05 -0.48
C GLY A 147 9.20 -16.08 -1.15
N GLU A 148 9.01 -17.37 -0.86
CA GLU A 148 9.83 -18.47 -1.35
C GLU A 148 9.23 -19.15 -2.59
N LYS A 149 7.96 -18.91 -2.90
CA LYS A 149 7.29 -19.51 -4.06
C LYS A 149 7.77 -18.88 -5.36
N GLU A 150 7.85 -19.69 -6.41
CA GLU A 150 8.07 -19.17 -7.76
C GLU A 150 6.91 -18.26 -8.19
N MET A 151 7.26 -17.16 -8.86
CA MET A 151 6.34 -16.14 -9.34
C MET A 151 6.96 -15.46 -10.56
N SER A 152 6.14 -15.18 -11.59
CA SER A 152 6.59 -14.43 -12.76
C SER A 152 6.43 -12.91 -12.57
N PHE A 153 7.32 -12.16 -13.21
CA PHE A 153 7.37 -10.70 -13.17
C PHE A 153 7.40 -10.12 -14.60
N ASP A 154 6.79 -10.80 -15.56
CA ASP A 154 6.88 -10.49 -17.00
C ASP A 154 6.52 -9.03 -17.32
N LEU A 155 5.52 -8.48 -16.63
CA LEU A 155 5.11 -7.09 -16.80
C LEU A 155 6.17 -6.12 -16.26
N ASP A 156 6.80 -6.46 -15.13
CA ASP A 156 7.89 -5.67 -14.56
C ASP A 156 9.13 -5.72 -15.45
N ASP A 157 9.47 -6.90 -15.97
CA ASP A 157 10.59 -7.10 -16.89
C ASP A 157 10.40 -6.29 -18.18
N LYS A 158 9.17 -6.29 -18.72
CA LYS A 158 8.80 -5.43 -19.86
C LYS A 158 9.03 -3.95 -19.56
N ILE A 159 8.61 -3.49 -18.37
CA ILE A 159 8.79 -2.08 -17.97
C ILE A 159 10.27 -1.75 -17.80
N LEU A 160 11.03 -2.58 -17.10
CA LEU A 160 12.47 -2.41 -16.86
C LEU A 160 13.25 -2.32 -18.18
N ALA A 161 12.97 -3.23 -19.12
CA ALA A 161 13.56 -3.22 -20.45
C ALA A 161 13.26 -1.92 -21.20
N ALA A 162 12.04 -1.39 -21.10
CA ALA A 162 11.64 -0.17 -21.79
C ALA A 162 12.27 1.10 -21.20
N VAL A 163 12.58 1.12 -19.89
CA VAL A 163 13.24 2.26 -19.23
C VAL A 163 14.78 2.15 -19.20
N GLY A 164 15.35 1.10 -19.80
CA GLY A 164 16.80 0.87 -19.84
C GLY A 164 17.41 0.47 -18.49
N ALA A 165 16.58 0.04 -17.53
CA ALA A 165 17.05 -0.50 -16.26
C ALA A 165 17.29 -2.01 -16.40
N ALA A 166 18.42 -2.50 -15.88
CA ALA A 166 18.71 -3.92 -15.90
C ALA A 166 17.69 -4.67 -15.03
N ALA A 167 17.00 -5.66 -15.62
CA ALA A 167 16.25 -6.61 -14.81
C ALA A 167 17.23 -7.37 -13.90
N PRO A 168 16.92 -7.56 -12.61
CA PRO A 168 17.76 -8.37 -11.76
C PRO A 168 17.82 -9.78 -12.33
N ALA A 169 19.00 -10.40 -12.30
CA ALA A 169 19.19 -11.78 -12.73
C ALA A 169 18.11 -12.66 -12.09
N SER A 170 17.46 -13.53 -12.88
CA SER A 170 16.47 -14.48 -12.37
C SER A 170 17.06 -15.17 -11.15
N VAL A 171 16.38 -15.09 -10.00
CA VAL A 171 16.76 -15.86 -8.82
C VAL A 171 16.43 -17.31 -9.18
N ALA A 172 17.40 -18.00 -9.77
CA ALA A 172 17.34 -19.44 -9.95
C ALA A 172 17.32 -20.08 -8.56
N ALA A 173 16.43 -21.05 -8.39
CA ALA A 173 16.25 -21.82 -7.17
C ALA A 173 17.55 -22.44 -6.63
#